data_AF-A0A918E7I8-F1
#
_entry.id   AF-A0A918E7I8-F1
#
_cell.length_a   1.000
_cell.length_b   1.000
_cell.length_c   1.000
_cell.angle_alpha   90.00
_cell.angle_beta   90.00
_cell.angle_gamma   90.00
#
_symmetry.space_group_name_H-M   'P 1'
#
loop_
_entity.id
_entity.type
_entity.pdbx_description
1 polymer ?
#
loop_
_entity_poly.entity_id
_entity_poly.type
_entity_poly.pdbx_seq_one_letter_code
_entity_poly.pdbx_strand_id
1 'polypeptide(L)'
;MHQLDGARYLRDVAQADERLCRLVAYHSCADNEARQRDLFDILAKEFDQERPDLARALTYCDMTTSPDGRHLDVRYRLAEIHSRYGPDHVVSHSITDATPCIVSSVRAVEAALANETRTGQNPGTVDRMT
;
A
#
# COMPACT_ATOMS: atom_id res chain seq x y z
N MET A 1 -5.11 -10.40 13.13
CA MET A 1 -4.26 -9.37 12.50
C MET A 1 -5.21 -8.44 11.76
N HIS A 2 -5.16 -7.13 11.98
CA HIS A 2 -6.26 -6.24 11.59
C HIS A 2 -6.58 -6.27 10.10
N GLN A 3 -5.59 -6.54 9.25
CA GLN A 3 -5.74 -6.67 7.80
C GLN A 3 -6.57 -7.93 7.43
N LEU A 4 -6.25 -9.09 8.00
CA LEU A 4 -7.01 -10.33 7.82
C LEU A 4 -8.41 -10.25 8.43
N ASP A 5 -8.51 -9.68 9.64
CA ASP A 5 -9.79 -9.54 10.35
C ASP A 5 -10.72 -8.56 9.61
N GLY A 6 -10.17 -7.46 9.10
CA GLY A 6 -10.89 -6.49 8.27
C GLY A 6 -11.37 -7.08 6.94
N ALA A 7 -10.53 -7.87 6.26
CA ALA A 7 -10.92 -8.55 5.02
C ALA A 7 -12.05 -9.56 5.25
N ARG A 8 -11.98 -10.34 6.34
CA ARG A 8 -13.07 -11.25 6.74
C ARG A 8 -14.36 -10.51 7.07
N TYR A 9 -14.27 -9.40 7.82
CA TYR A 9 -15.44 -8.59 8.12
C TYR A 9 -16.08 -8.03 6.85
N LEU A 10 -15.28 -7.53 5.90
CA LEU A 10 -15.76 -7.03 4.63
C LEU A 10 -16.47 -8.13 3.82
N ARG A 11 -15.90 -9.33 3.78
CA ARG A 11 -16.48 -10.49 3.09
C ARG A 11 -17.77 -10.98 3.75
N ASP A 12 -17.72 -11.26 5.05
CA ASP A 12 -18.73 -12.04 5.76
C ASP A 12 -19.88 -11.19 6.31
N VAL A 13 -19.60 -9.93 6.68
CA VAL A 13 -20.58 -9.02 7.29
C VAL A 13 -21.02 -7.93 6.33
N ALA A 14 -20.08 -7.18 5.76
CA ALA A 14 -20.42 -6.08 4.86
C ALA A 14 -20.80 -6.56 3.45
N GLN A 15 -20.51 -7.82 3.11
CA GLN A 15 -20.72 -8.43 1.80
C GLN A 15 -20.14 -7.56 0.67
N ALA A 16 -18.95 -7.02 0.92
CA ALA A 16 -18.25 -6.16 -0.01
C ALA A 16 -17.68 -6.95 -1.20
N ASP A 17 -17.31 -6.22 -2.25
CA ASP A 17 -16.67 -6.80 -3.43
C ASP A 17 -15.37 -7.55 -3.07
N GLU A 18 -15.15 -8.69 -3.73
CA GLU A 18 -14.01 -9.57 -3.47
C GLU A 18 -12.67 -8.86 -3.66
N ARG A 19 -12.56 -7.99 -4.67
CA ARG A 19 -11.34 -7.21 -4.93
C ARG A 19 -11.02 -6.28 -3.76
N LEU A 20 -12.03 -5.68 -3.13
CA LEU A 20 -11.82 -4.84 -1.95
C LEU A 20 -11.33 -5.69 -0.77
N CYS A 21 -11.93 -6.86 -0.55
CA CYS A 21 -11.51 -7.78 0.51
C CYS A 21 -10.05 -8.21 0.34
N ARG A 22 -9.66 -8.59 -0.89
CA ARG A 22 -8.27 -8.96 -1.23
C ARG A 22 -7.29 -7.81 -1.03
N LEU A 23 -7.66 -6.59 -1.43
CA LEU A 23 -6.84 -5.40 -1.19
C LEU A 23 -6.63 -5.15 0.32
N VAL A 24 -7.68 -5.24 1.13
CA VAL A 24 -7.58 -5.08 2.59
C VAL A 24 -6.78 -6.21 3.23
N ALA A 25 -6.90 -7.44 2.74
CA ALA A 25 -6.16 -8.59 3.27
C ALA A 25 -4.62 -8.40 3.15
N TYR A 26 -4.17 -7.77 2.07
CA TYR A 26 -2.75 -7.61 1.74
C TYR A 26 -2.22 -6.17 1.85
N HIS A 27 -3.03 -5.19 2.26
CA HIS A 27 -2.60 -3.79 2.26
C HIS A 27 -1.35 -3.57 3.12
N SER A 28 -0.52 -2.63 2.69
CA SER A 28 0.71 -2.21 3.38
C SER A 28 1.65 -3.38 3.70
N CYS A 29 1.69 -4.36 2.79
CA CYS A 29 2.53 -5.56 2.87
C CYS A 29 2.24 -6.41 4.12
N ALA A 30 0.95 -6.57 4.44
CA ALA A 30 0.45 -7.34 5.58
C ALA A 30 0.91 -8.81 5.59
N ASP A 31 1.36 -9.34 4.47
CA ASP A 31 1.94 -10.68 4.39
C ASP A 31 3.23 -10.81 5.23
N ASN A 32 3.98 -9.74 5.45
CA ASN A 32 5.11 -9.73 6.37
C ASN A 32 4.66 -9.92 7.81
N GLU A 33 3.66 -9.15 8.27
CA GLU A 33 3.10 -9.32 9.61
C GLU A 33 2.42 -10.69 9.78
N ALA A 34 1.76 -11.19 8.73
CA ALA A 34 1.18 -12.53 8.75
C ALA A 34 2.26 -13.60 8.96
N ARG A 35 3.44 -13.48 8.34
CA ARG A 35 4.57 -14.39 8.59
C ARG A 35 5.10 -14.28 10.02
N GLN A 36 5.24 -13.07 10.54
CA GLN A 36 5.68 -12.83 11.93
C GLN A 36 4.70 -13.40 12.98
N ARG A 37 3.45 -13.67 12.58
CA ARG A 37 2.37 -14.20 13.45
C ARG A 37 1.95 -15.64 13.11
N ASP A 38 2.65 -16.33 12.21
CA ASP A 38 2.29 -17.67 11.71
C ASP A 38 0.88 -17.75 11.09
N LEU A 39 0.42 -16.65 10.49
CA LEU A 39 -0.90 -16.52 9.84
C LEU A 39 -0.82 -16.49 8.31
N PHE A 40 0.37 -16.56 7.72
CA PHE A 40 0.53 -16.43 6.26
C PHE A 40 -0.26 -17.48 5.49
N ASP A 41 -0.22 -18.75 5.91
CA ASP A 41 -0.97 -19.83 5.24
C ASP A 41 -2.48 -19.63 5.32
N ILE A 42 -2.97 -19.07 6.43
CA ILE A 42 -4.39 -18.73 6.60
C ILE A 42 -4.77 -17.59 5.67
N LEU A 43 -3.94 -16.53 5.62
CA LEU A 43 -4.13 -15.39 4.72
C LEU A 43 -4.18 -15.84 3.26
N ALA A 44 -3.19 -16.61 2.83
CA ALA A 44 -3.06 -17.10 1.46
C ALA A 44 -4.17 -18.08 1.07
N LYS A 45 -4.70 -18.84 2.02
CA LYS A 45 -5.84 -19.73 1.78
C LYS A 45 -7.16 -18.99 1.60
N GLU A 46 -7.34 -17.86 2.30
CA GLU A 46 -8.62 -17.14 2.30
C GLU A 46 -8.71 -16.03 1.26
N PHE A 47 -7.58 -15.44 0.87
CA PHE A 47 -7.55 -14.31 -0.05
C PHE A 47 -6.38 -14.43 -1.02
N ASP A 48 -6.66 -14.30 -2.32
CA ASP A 48 -5.63 -14.16 -3.34
C ASP A 48 -5.05 -12.74 -3.37
N GLN A 49 -3.77 -12.60 -3.72
CA GLN A 49 -3.18 -11.29 -3.97
C GLN A 49 -3.84 -10.61 -5.16
N GLU A 50 -4.19 -9.33 -5.02
CA GLU A 50 -4.74 -8.52 -6.11
C GLU A 50 -3.66 -8.03 -7.08
N ARG A 51 -4.06 -7.47 -8.22
CA ARG A 51 -3.15 -6.91 -9.23
C ARG A 51 -2.07 -6.02 -8.58
N PRO A 52 -0.79 -6.18 -8.96
CA PRO A 52 0.32 -5.46 -8.35
C PRO A 52 0.21 -3.93 -8.43
N ASP A 53 -0.39 -3.37 -9.49
CA ASP A 53 -0.55 -1.93 -9.63
C ASP A 53 -1.52 -1.33 -8.60
N LEU A 54 -2.61 -2.03 -8.29
CA LEU A 54 -3.56 -1.61 -7.27
C LEU A 54 -2.99 -1.76 -5.87
N ALA A 55 -2.29 -2.86 -5.60
CA ALA A 55 -1.63 -3.08 -4.31
C ALA A 55 -0.57 -1.98 -4.04
N ARG A 56 0.21 -1.60 -5.07
CA ARG A 56 1.15 -0.47 -4.98
C ARG A 56 0.44 0.86 -4.74
N ALA A 57 -0.65 1.14 -5.47
CA ALA A 57 -1.41 2.37 -5.29
C ALA A 57 -1.97 2.48 -3.87
N LEU A 58 -2.54 1.40 -3.33
CA LEU A 58 -3.06 1.38 -1.96
C LEU A 58 -1.93 1.55 -0.92
N THR A 59 -0.79 0.87 -1.12
CA THR A 59 0.38 1.02 -0.25
C THR A 59 0.93 2.43 -0.28
N TYR A 60 0.98 3.06 -1.46
CA TYR A 60 1.34 4.47 -1.59
C TYR A 60 0.39 5.35 -0.78
N CYS A 61 -0.93 5.22 -1.00
CA CYS A 61 -1.92 6.02 -0.27
C CYS A 61 -1.80 5.89 1.26
N ASP A 62 -1.65 4.67 1.79
CA ASP A 62 -1.51 4.43 3.23
C ASP A 62 -0.21 5.01 3.79
N MET A 63 0.91 4.86 3.07
CA MET A 63 2.24 5.23 3.56
C MET A 63 2.61 6.69 3.31
N THR A 64 1.81 7.44 2.54
CA THR A 64 2.03 8.86 2.26
C THR A 64 0.87 9.77 2.70
N THR A 65 -0.13 9.26 3.42
CA THR A 65 -1.26 10.07 3.91
C THR A 65 -1.31 10.11 5.43
N SER A 66 -1.34 11.30 6.02
CA SER A 66 -1.54 11.49 7.46
C SER A 66 -3.01 11.28 7.86
N PRO A 67 -3.32 11.10 9.16
CA PRO A 67 -4.71 11.05 9.64
C PRO A 67 -5.55 12.29 9.26
N ASP A 68 -4.90 13.45 9.10
CA ASP A 68 -5.53 14.70 8.67
C ASP A 68 -5.58 14.86 7.14
N GLY A 69 -5.22 13.82 6.37
CA GLY A 69 -5.21 13.83 4.91
C GLY A 69 -4.03 14.57 4.28
N ARG A 70 -2.96 14.87 5.04
CA ARG A 70 -1.78 15.57 4.51
C ARG A 70 -0.78 14.59 3.91
N HIS A 71 -0.09 15.01 2.86
CA HIS A 71 0.99 14.22 2.27
C HIS A 71 2.16 14.09 3.26
N LEU A 72 2.68 12.87 3.41
CA LEU A 72 3.83 12.52 4.24
C LEU A 72 4.95 11.93 3.38
N ASP A 73 6.19 12.26 3.72
CA ASP A 73 7.34 11.55 3.21
C ASP A 73 7.37 10.12 3.79
N VAL A 74 7.57 9.13 2.93
CA VAL A 74 7.55 7.71 3.31
C VAL A 74 8.65 7.37 4.34
N ARG A 75 9.82 8.01 4.27
CA ARG A 75 10.93 7.75 5.21
C ARG A 75 10.59 8.31 6.58
N TYR A 76 10.00 9.50 6.62
CA TYR A 76 9.47 10.06 7.86
C TYR A 76 8.40 9.15 8.47
N ARG A 77 7.45 8.66 7.66
CA ARG A 77 6.40 7.75 8.12
C ARG A 77 6.96 6.45 8.71
N LEU A 78 7.92 5.82 8.04
CA LEU A 78 8.58 4.60 8.53
C LEU A 78 9.33 4.85 9.86
N ALA A 79 10.06 5.96 9.97
CA ALA A 79 10.74 6.32 11.21
C ALA A 79 9.77 6.58 12.38
N GLU A 80 8.62 7.21 12.10
CA GLU A 80 7.57 7.44 13.08
C GLU A 80 6.95 6.13 13.57
N ILE A 81 6.66 5.18 12.67
CA ILE A 81 6.16 3.85 13.05
C ILE A 81 7.15 3.15 13.98
N HIS A 82 8.45 3.15 13.65
CA HIS A 82 9.47 2.55 14.52
C HIS A 82 9.55 3.23 15.89
N SER A 83 9.47 4.56 15.94
CA SER A 83 9.46 5.33 17.19
C SER A 83 8.27 4.98 18.07
N ARG A 84 7.09 4.79 17.47
CA ARG A 84 5.84 4.50 18.18
C ARG A 84 5.81 3.12 18.84
N TYR A 85 6.31 2.09 18.15
CA TYR A 85 6.19 0.70 18.61
C TYR A 85 7.43 0.17 19.34
N GLY A 86 8.61 0.77 19.12
CA GLY A 86 9.87 0.27 19.67
C GLY A 86 10.42 -0.96 18.93
N PRO A 87 11.70 -1.30 19.12
CA PRO A 87 12.42 -2.24 18.24
C PRO A 87 11.93 -3.70 18.33
N ASP A 88 11.44 -4.15 19.48
CA ASP A 88 11.06 -5.56 19.73
C ASP A 88 9.59 -5.85 19.43
N HIS A 89 8.83 -4.85 18.96
CA HIS A 89 7.42 -5.01 18.67
C HIS A 89 7.22 -5.65 17.30
N VAL A 90 6.23 -6.56 17.18
CA VAL A 90 5.91 -7.27 15.92
C VAL A 90 5.69 -6.32 14.73
N VAL A 91 5.08 -5.15 14.97
CA VAL A 91 4.89 -4.12 13.93
C VAL A 91 6.22 -3.55 13.45
N SER A 92 7.20 -3.36 14.35
CA SER A 92 8.53 -2.88 13.97
C SER A 92 9.29 -3.91 13.13
N HIS A 93 9.23 -5.20 13.49
CA HIS A 93 9.82 -6.24 12.64
C HIS A 93 9.14 -6.31 11.27
N SER A 94 7.81 -6.32 11.26
CA SER A 94 7.02 -6.39 10.03
C SER A 94 7.27 -5.19 9.11
N ILE A 95 7.35 -3.98 9.66
CA ILE A 95 7.61 -2.77 8.86
C ILE A 95 9.07 -2.71 8.39
N THR A 96 10.03 -3.25 9.15
CA THR A 96 11.40 -3.43 8.67
C THR A 96 11.43 -4.34 7.44
N ASP A 97 10.79 -5.50 7.50
CA ASP A 97 10.71 -6.45 6.38
C ASP A 97 9.95 -5.85 5.17
N ALA A 98 8.88 -5.10 5.43
CA ALA A 98 8.06 -4.46 4.40
C ALA A 98 8.71 -3.22 3.76
N THR A 99 9.68 -2.58 4.43
CA THR A 99 10.25 -1.29 4.00
C THR A 99 10.71 -1.27 2.53
N PRO A 100 11.42 -2.28 2.00
CA PRO A 100 11.80 -2.29 0.58
C PRO A 100 10.59 -2.29 -0.37
N CYS A 101 9.54 -3.03 -0.04
CA CYS A 101 8.31 -3.10 -0.83
C CYS A 101 7.54 -1.78 -0.78
N ILE A 102 7.44 -1.18 0.42
CA ILE A 102 6.78 0.12 0.62
C ILE A 102 7.49 1.22 -0.17
N VAL A 103 8.81 1.35 -0.01
CA VAL A 103 9.59 2.40 -0.70
C VAL A 103 9.54 2.21 -2.21
N SER A 104 9.59 0.96 -2.71
CA SER A 104 9.48 0.72 -4.16
C SER A 104 8.08 1.03 -4.70
N SER A 105 7.03 0.73 -3.93
CA SER A 105 5.64 1.09 -4.28
C SER A 105 5.47 2.60 -4.38
N VAL A 106 5.97 3.35 -3.39
CA VAL A 106 5.88 4.82 -3.38
C VAL A 106 6.60 5.42 -4.58
N ARG A 107 7.85 5.03 -4.82
CA ARG A 107 8.64 5.51 -5.98
C ARG A 107 7.97 5.20 -7.31
N ALA A 108 7.41 4.01 -7.46
CA ALA A 108 6.75 3.61 -8.70
C ALA A 108 5.51 4.47 -8.99
N VAL A 109 4.71 4.76 -7.97
CA VAL A 109 3.51 5.59 -8.11
C VAL A 109 3.87 7.05 -8.37
N GLU A 110 4.83 7.62 -7.63
CA GLU A 110 5.32 8.99 -7.86
C GLU A 110 5.87 9.18 -9.28
N ALA A 111 6.64 8.20 -9.79
CA ALA A 111 7.16 8.23 -11.15
C ALA A 111 6.04 8.19 -12.20
N ALA A 112 5.01 7.37 -11.99
CA ALA A 112 3.85 7.31 -12.88
C ALA A 112 3.09 8.64 -12.90
N LEU A 113 2.84 9.24 -11.74
CA LEU A 113 2.16 10.54 -11.61
C LEU A 113 2.96 11.69 -12.26
N ALA A 114 4.28 11.69 -12.11
CA ALA A 114 5.16 12.67 -12.77
C ALA A 114 5.14 12.52 -14.30
N ASN A 115 5.05 11.29 -14.82
CA ASN A 115 4.96 11.03 -16.25
C ASN A 115 3.62 11.49 -16.84
N GLU A 116 2.49 11.27 -16.14
CA GLU A 116 1.18 11.79 -16.53
C GLU A 116 1.17 13.32 -16.57
N THR A 117 1.75 13.96 -15.55
CA THR A 117 1.85 15.42 -15.49
C THR A 117 2.65 15.99 -16.66
N ARG A 118 3.73 15.31 -17.07
CA ARG A 118 4.56 15.72 -18.21
C ARG A 118 3.84 15.54 -19.55
N THR A 119 3.07 14.46 -19.72
CA THR A 119 2.28 14.21 -20.94
C THR A 119 1.16 15.24 -21.11
N GLY A 120 0.52 15.67 -20.02
CA GLY A 120 -0.50 16.72 -20.03
C GLY A 120 0.04 18.15 -20.25
N GLN A 121 1.35 18.38 -20.06
CA GLN A 121 1.99 19.70 -20.20
C GLN A 121 2.66 19.95 -21.56
N ASN A 122 2.51 19.04 -22.53
CA ASN A 122 3.06 19.21 -23.88
C ASN A 122 1.95 19.64 -24.84
N PRO A 123 1.63 20.96 -24.99
CA PRO A 123 0.72 21.40 -26.03
C PRO A 123 1.40 21.14 -27.37
N GLY A 124 0.80 20.26 -28.17
CA GLY A 124 1.31 19.91 -29.49
C GLY A 124 1.60 21.17 -30.31
N THR A 125 2.80 21.23 -30.87
CA THR A 125 3.22 22.17 -31.91
C THR A 125 2.11 22.28 -32.95
N VAL A 126 1.50 23.46 -33.05
CA VAL A 126 0.53 23.77 -34.10
C VAL A 126 1.30 23.78 -35.42
N ASP A 127 1.04 22.79 -36.25
CA ASP A 127 1.57 22.70 -37.61
C ASP A 127 0.98 23.87 -38.43
N ARG A 128 1.84 24.83 -38.79
CA ARG A 128 1.48 25.92 -39.69
C ARG A 128 1.52 25.38 -41.12
N MET A 129 0.38 25.00 -41.67
CA MET A 129 0.24 24.87 -43.12
C MET A 129 -1.23 25.02 -43.58
N THR A 130 -1.60 26.26 -43.92
CA THR A 130 -2.19 26.71 -45.21
C THR A 130 -2.73 28.12 -45.05
#